data_AF-A0A962YZ81-F1
#
_entry.id   AF-A0A962YZ81-F1
#
_cell.length_a   1.000
_cell.length_b   1.000
_cell.length_c   1.000
_cell.angle_alpha   90.00
_cell.angle_beta   90.00
_cell.angle_gamma   90.00
#
_symmetry.space_group_name_H-M   'P 1'
#
loop_
_entity.id
_entity.type
_entity.pdbx_description
1 polymer ?
#
loop_
_entity_poly.entity_id
_entity_poly.type
_entity_poly.pdbx_seq_one_letter_code
_entity_poly.pdbx_strand_id
1 'polypeptide(L)'
;MNKAKIIGLSLIVAAIVVSIIIQSNIYLGWNMGWRLHVTQQFLAGGNYVTNFMDINPPFLIYEYIPAVLLAKWTGLSAVASLRITVYLFAILSLALCHRIIQETFPIKDNAFKDSILVGLAIIFFLAPNTAFSQREHLILLFISPYLLYATLLARGKAPSKQLAIITGCFAAIGFCTDLSFLGVFLLTEIFLMIKHRRWKTCLRIDTGIVLTVLAAYISSIFIWTPNYIHIIFPLVISLFTKTFHDPLKIILLNYT
;
A
#
# COMPACT_ATOMS: atom_id res chain seq x y z
N MET A 1 33.80 -5.62 3.75
CA MET A 1 32.59 -4.79 3.55
C MET A 1 32.93 -3.35 3.90
N ASN A 2 32.59 -2.34 3.08
CA ASN A 2 32.93 -0.93 3.34
C ASN A 2 32.22 -0.43 4.63
N LYS A 3 32.89 0.37 5.47
CA LYS A 3 32.33 0.89 6.75
C LYS A 3 30.98 1.58 6.57
N ALA A 4 30.80 2.36 5.50
CA ALA A 4 29.53 3.02 5.20
C ALA A 4 28.36 2.03 4.99
N LYS A 5 28.62 0.92 4.28
CA LYS A 5 27.63 -0.14 4.04
C LYS A 5 27.23 -0.86 5.32
N ILE A 6 28.20 -1.06 6.23
CA ILE A 6 27.94 -1.62 7.57
C ILE A 6 27.02 -0.67 8.34
N ILE A 7 27.31 0.63 8.35
CA ILE A 7 26.50 1.64 9.04
C ILE A 7 25.07 1.65 8.49
N GLY A 8 24.89 1.71 7.18
CA GLY A 8 23.56 1.70 6.55
C GLY A 8 22.74 0.47 6.92
N LEU A 9 23.34 -0.73 6.84
CA LEU A 9 22.67 -1.96 7.25
C LEU A 9 22.31 -1.96 8.73
N SER A 10 23.23 -1.53 9.61
CA SER A 10 22.99 -1.43 11.05
C SER A 10 21.83 -0.48 11.36
N LEU A 11 21.70 0.64 10.64
CA LEU A 11 20.59 1.57 10.81
C LEU A 11 19.25 0.97 10.37
N ILE A 12 19.22 0.22 9.26
CA ILE A 12 18.00 -0.49 8.82
C ILE A 12 17.58 -1.54 9.85
N VAL A 13 18.54 -2.35 10.33
CA VAL A 13 18.27 -3.35 11.37
C VAL A 13 17.79 -2.68 12.66
N ALA A 14 18.44 -1.59 13.08
CA ALA A 14 18.00 -0.82 14.25
C ALA A 14 16.58 -0.28 14.08
N ALA A 15 16.22 0.25 12.90
CA ALA A 15 14.87 0.73 12.62
C ALA A 15 13.82 -0.37 12.74
N ILE A 16 14.11 -1.58 12.24
CA ILE A 16 13.22 -2.73 12.36
C ILE A 16 13.10 -3.17 13.83
N VAL A 17 14.22 -3.33 14.55
CA VAL A 17 14.21 -3.79 15.94
C VAL A 17 13.49 -2.80 16.85
N VAL A 18 13.79 -1.50 16.72
CA VAL A 18 13.12 -0.44 17.49
C VAL A 18 11.65 -0.39 17.15
N SER A 19 11.28 -0.52 15.88
CA SER A 19 9.88 -0.62 15.45
C SER A 19 9.17 -1.79 16.13
N ILE A 20 9.78 -2.98 16.17
CA ILE A 20 9.19 -4.17 16.81
C ILE A 20 8.94 -3.90 18.30
N ILE A 21 9.90 -3.29 19.00
CA ILE A 21 9.76 -2.92 20.42
C ILE A 21 8.64 -1.91 20.62
N ILE A 22 8.55 -0.89 19.76
CA ILE A 22 7.47 0.11 19.83
C ILE A 22 6.13 -0.57 19.61
N GLN A 23 5.99 -1.34 18.52
CA GLN A 23 4.75 -1.99 18.15
C GLN A 23 4.33 -3.02 19.20
N SER A 24 5.24 -3.77 19.83
CA SER A 24 4.89 -4.72 20.89
C SER A 24 4.28 -4.05 22.12
N ASN A 25 4.52 -2.75 22.33
CA ASN A 25 4.06 -1.99 23.49
C ASN A 25 2.90 -1.02 23.18
N ILE A 26 2.41 -0.99 21.93
CA ILE A 26 1.30 -0.14 21.51
C ILE A 26 0.06 -1.00 21.23
N TYR A 27 -1.11 -0.48 21.60
CA TYR A 27 -2.41 -1.09 21.29
C TYR A 27 -2.74 -1.01 19.80
N LEU A 28 -3.45 -2.01 19.28
CA LEU A 28 -3.92 -1.97 17.92
C LEU A 28 -5.01 -0.89 17.77
N GLY A 29 -4.84 -0.01 16.79
CA GLY A 29 -5.83 1.03 16.49
C GLY A 29 -7.19 0.43 16.13
N TRP A 30 -8.26 1.11 16.53
CA TRP A 30 -9.65 0.67 16.32
C TRP A 30 -9.96 0.28 14.86
N ASN A 31 -9.52 1.08 13.89
CA ASN A 31 -9.69 0.80 12.45
C ASN A 31 -9.09 -0.55 12.05
N MET A 32 -7.92 -0.90 12.57
CA MET A 32 -7.23 -2.15 12.23
C MET A 32 -7.88 -3.34 12.94
N GLY A 33 -8.31 -3.16 14.19
CA GLY A 33 -9.08 -4.16 14.91
C GLY A 33 -10.40 -4.48 14.21
N TRP A 34 -11.11 -3.44 13.76
CA TRP A 34 -12.34 -3.59 12.97
C TRP A 34 -12.08 -4.33 11.64
N ARG A 35 -11.01 -3.97 10.90
CA ARG A 35 -10.65 -4.68 9.65
C ARG A 35 -10.32 -6.15 9.85
N LEU A 36 -9.59 -6.50 10.93
CA LEU A 36 -9.34 -7.90 11.28
C LEU A 36 -10.65 -8.64 11.53
N HIS A 37 -11.55 -8.04 12.32
CA HIS A 37 -12.85 -8.64 12.60
C HIS A 37 -13.69 -8.83 11.33
N VAL A 38 -13.85 -7.77 10.52
CA VAL A 38 -14.58 -7.82 9.25
C VAL A 38 -14.00 -8.89 8.32
N THR A 39 -12.68 -9.01 8.24
CA THR A 39 -12.02 -10.01 7.40
C THR A 39 -12.27 -11.43 7.90
N GLN A 40 -12.30 -11.65 9.21
CA GLN A 40 -12.69 -12.94 9.79
C GLN A 40 -14.14 -13.29 9.42
N GLN A 41 -15.07 -12.34 9.55
CA GLN A 41 -16.48 -12.54 9.19
C GLN A 41 -16.64 -12.82 7.69
N PHE A 42 -15.92 -12.10 6.83
CA PHE A 42 -15.91 -12.31 5.39
C PHE A 42 -15.41 -13.71 5.02
N LEU A 43 -14.28 -14.15 5.60
CA LEU A 43 -13.73 -15.49 5.38
C LEU A 43 -14.61 -16.61 5.95
N ALA A 44 -15.50 -16.30 6.90
CA ALA A 44 -16.52 -17.22 7.40
C ALA A 44 -17.79 -17.28 6.52
N GLY A 45 -17.80 -16.60 5.36
CA GLY A 45 -18.94 -16.53 4.44
C GLY A 45 -19.94 -15.41 4.76
N GLY A 46 -19.58 -14.49 5.66
CA GLY A 46 -20.39 -13.33 6.01
C GLY A 46 -20.36 -12.23 4.95
N ASN A 47 -21.32 -11.31 5.02
CA ASN A 47 -21.44 -10.19 4.08
C ASN A 47 -21.63 -8.82 4.77
N TYR A 48 -21.53 -7.77 3.95
CA TYR A 48 -21.57 -6.34 4.28
C TYR A 48 -22.86 -5.80 4.95
N VAL A 49 -23.90 -6.63 5.09
CA VAL A 49 -25.19 -6.18 5.65
C VAL A 49 -25.56 -6.99 6.87
N THR A 50 -25.42 -8.31 6.81
CA THR A 50 -25.87 -9.20 7.89
C THR A 50 -24.80 -9.44 8.95
N ASN A 51 -23.52 -9.43 8.58
CA ASN A 51 -22.44 -9.87 9.48
C ASN A 51 -21.55 -8.72 9.93
N PHE A 52 -21.33 -7.73 9.06
CA PHE A 52 -20.58 -6.53 9.37
C PHE A 52 -21.05 -5.42 8.43
N MET A 53 -21.05 -4.17 8.89
CA MET A 53 -21.33 -3.01 8.03
C MET A 53 -20.09 -2.13 8.00
N ASP A 54 -19.51 -1.96 6.81
CA ASP A 54 -18.30 -1.14 6.62
C ASP A 54 -18.49 -0.22 5.42
N ILE A 55 -18.15 1.06 5.59
CA ILE A 55 -18.24 2.08 4.54
C ILE A 55 -17.13 1.95 3.50
N ASN A 56 -16.08 1.19 3.81
CA ASN A 56 -14.90 1.09 2.97
C ASN A 56 -15.05 0.03 1.87
N PRO A 57 -14.41 0.24 0.71
CA PRO A 57 -14.39 -0.75 -0.36
C PRO A 57 -13.77 -2.10 0.05
N PRO A 58 -14.16 -3.20 -0.62
CA PRO A 58 -13.73 -4.56 -0.27
C PRO A 58 -12.22 -4.84 -0.26
N PHE A 59 -11.41 -4.04 -0.97
CA PHE A 59 -9.97 -4.31 -1.01
C PHE A 59 -9.31 -4.29 0.38
N LEU A 60 -9.81 -3.47 1.31
CA LEU A 60 -9.27 -3.43 2.68
C LEU A 60 -9.51 -4.74 3.44
N ILE A 61 -10.53 -5.50 3.05
CA ILE A 61 -10.77 -6.86 3.55
C ILE A 61 -9.73 -7.80 2.96
N TYR A 62 -9.54 -7.75 1.63
CA TYR A 62 -8.60 -8.61 0.91
C TYR A 62 -7.16 -8.44 1.40
N GLU A 63 -6.77 -7.21 1.71
CA GLU A 63 -5.45 -6.86 2.25
C GLU A 63 -5.16 -7.52 3.61
N TYR A 64 -6.19 -7.76 4.42
CA TYR A 64 -6.07 -8.36 5.75
C TYR A 64 -6.21 -9.89 5.74
N ILE A 65 -6.61 -10.50 4.62
CA ILE A 65 -6.75 -11.97 4.48
C ILE A 65 -5.45 -12.70 4.89
N PRO A 66 -4.24 -12.31 4.44
CA PRO A 66 -3.03 -13.02 4.80
C PRO A 66 -2.78 -13.04 6.32
N ALA A 67 -3.11 -11.95 7.02
CA ALA A 67 -2.98 -11.87 8.47
C ALA A 67 -3.96 -12.81 9.19
N VAL A 68 -5.21 -12.86 8.74
CA VAL A 68 -6.24 -13.73 9.33
C VAL A 68 -5.94 -15.21 9.07
N LEU A 69 -5.48 -15.55 7.85
CA LEU A 69 -5.06 -16.93 7.54
C LEU A 69 -3.83 -17.33 8.35
N LEU A 70 -2.85 -16.43 8.51
CA LEU A 70 -1.69 -16.68 9.35
C LEU A 70 -2.10 -16.96 10.80
N ALA A 71 -3.02 -16.17 11.38
CA ALA A 71 -3.55 -16.41 12.72
C ALA A 71 -4.23 -17.78 12.82
N LYS A 72 -5.08 -18.12 11.83
CA LYS A 72 -5.80 -19.39 11.77
C LYS A 72 -4.86 -20.60 11.70
N TRP A 73 -3.78 -20.53 10.92
CA TRP A 73 -2.88 -21.66 10.71
C TRP A 73 -1.83 -21.82 11.81
N THR A 74 -1.42 -20.73 12.46
CA THR A 74 -0.36 -20.76 13.48
C THR A 74 -0.87 -20.78 14.92
N GLY A 75 -2.13 -20.39 15.14
CA GLY A 75 -2.69 -20.18 16.48
C GLY A 75 -2.19 -18.91 17.17
N LEU A 76 -1.40 -18.07 16.48
CA LEU A 76 -0.99 -16.76 16.97
C LEU A 76 -2.19 -15.82 17.10
N SER A 77 -2.07 -14.80 17.94
CA SER A 77 -3.09 -13.76 18.04
C SER A 77 -3.23 -13.01 16.72
N ALA A 78 -4.45 -12.60 16.38
CA ALA A 78 -4.71 -11.86 15.13
C ALA A 78 -3.87 -10.58 14.99
N VAL A 79 -3.57 -9.91 16.12
CA VAL A 79 -2.70 -8.73 16.17
C VAL A 79 -1.25 -9.08 15.85
N ALA A 80 -0.73 -10.16 16.42
CA ALA A 80 0.63 -10.62 16.13
C ALA A 80 0.76 -11.03 14.66
N SER A 81 -0.21 -11.78 14.14
CA SER A 81 -0.25 -12.19 12.73
C SER A 81 -0.31 -10.98 11.79
N LEU A 82 -1.15 -9.98 12.08
CA LEU A 82 -1.18 -8.74 11.30
C LEU A 82 0.18 -8.05 11.26
N ARG A 83 0.82 -7.87 12.42
CA ARG A 83 2.14 -7.24 12.49
C ARG A 83 3.17 -8.02 11.68
N ILE A 84 3.23 -9.34 11.83
CA ILE A 84 4.14 -10.21 11.07
C ILE A 84 3.92 -10.05 9.57
N THR A 85 2.66 -10.07 9.11
CA THR A 85 2.30 -9.86 7.72
C THR A 85 2.77 -8.49 7.20
N VAL A 86 2.55 -7.43 7.96
CA VAL A 86 2.95 -6.06 7.56
C VAL A 86 4.48 -5.91 7.55
N TYR A 87 5.20 -6.49 8.51
CA TYR A 87 6.67 -6.53 8.49
C TYR A 87 7.17 -7.30 7.26
N LEU A 88 6.54 -8.42 6.90
CA LEU A 88 6.89 -9.16 5.70
C LEU A 88 6.69 -8.30 4.44
N PHE A 89 5.55 -7.60 4.31
CA PHE A 89 5.31 -6.69 3.20
C PHE A 89 6.35 -5.56 3.13
N ALA A 90 6.68 -4.94 4.27
CA ALA A 90 7.68 -3.88 4.35
C ALA A 90 9.09 -4.37 4.00
N ILE A 91 9.48 -5.57 4.44
CA ILE A 91 10.77 -6.19 4.11
C ILE A 91 10.85 -6.51 2.62
N LEU A 92 9.81 -7.13 2.05
CA LEU A 92 9.76 -7.45 0.62
C LEU A 92 9.78 -6.18 -0.24
N SER A 93 9.04 -5.14 0.17
CA SER A 93 9.06 -3.83 -0.49
C SER A 93 10.46 -3.21 -0.42
N LEU A 94 11.09 -3.18 0.75
CA LEU A 94 12.43 -2.61 0.92
C LEU A 94 13.48 -3.38 0.11
N ALA A 95 13.38 -4.71 0.05
CA ALA A 95 14.26 -5.54 -0.78
C ALA A 95 14.07 -5.25 -2.28
N LEU A 96 12.84 -5.05 -2.73
CA LEU A 96 12.53 -4.66 -4.11
C LEU A 96 13.06 -3.25 -4.41
N CYS A 97 12.84 -2.28 -3.53
CA CYS A 97 13.42 -0.94 -3.59
C CYS A 97 14.95 -0.99 -3.67
N HIS A 98 15.60 -1.83 -2.85
CA HIS A 98 17.05 -2.03 -2.89
C HIS A 98 17.52 -2.50 -4.27
N ARG A 99 16.88 -3.54 -4.82
CA ARG A 99 17.19 -4.03 -6.15
C ARG A 99 17.06 -2.93 -7.21
N ILE A 100 15.94 -2.20 -7.21
CA ILE A 100 15.69 -1.11 -8.16
C ILE A 100 16.73 0.00 -8.00
N ILE A 101 17.09 0.39 -6.77
CA ILE A 101 18.10 1.43 -6.51
C ILE A 101 19.47 1.00 -7.04
N GLN A 102 19.85 -0.28 -6.86
CA GLN A 102 21.11 -0.79 -7.40
C GLN A 102 21.13 -0.77 -8.94
N GLU A 103 20.02 -1.11 -9.59
CA GLU A 103 19.89 -1.04 -11.04
C GLU A 103 19.80 0.42 -11.53
N THR A 104 19.27 1.35 -10.73
CA THR A 104 19.00 2.74 -11.10
C THR A 104 20.24 3.63 -11.03
N PHE A 105 21.01 3.56 -9.93
CA PHE A 105 22.14 4.46 -9.66
C PHE A 105 23.50 3.75 -9.85
N PRO A 106 24.53 4.44 -10.34
CA PRO A 106 25.86 3.85 -10.55
C PRO A 106 26.54 3.44 -9.23
N ILE A 107 27.51 2.53 -9.31
CA ILE A 107 28.21 1.94 -8.14
C ILE A 107 28.90 3.00 -7.27
N LYS A 108 29.37 4.09 -7.86
CA LYS A 108 30.04 5.18 -7.14
C LYS A 108 29.15 5.92 -6.13
N ASP A 109 27.82 5.80 -6.24
CA ASP A 109 26.86 6.54 -5.41
C ASP A 109 26.40 5.75 -4.17
N ASN A 110 27.22 4.83 -3.63
CA ASN A 110 26.80 3.92 -2.55
C ASN A 110 26.25 4.66 -1.31
N ALA A 111 26.87 5.76 -0.88
CA ALA A 111 26.37 6.53 0.26
C ALA A 111 24.96 7.10 -0.01
N PHE A 112 24.70 7.57 -1.23
CA PHE A 112 23.38 8.08 -1.63
C PHE A 112 22.34 6.95 -1.70
N LYS A 113 22.69 5.80 -2.28
CA LYS A 113 21.82 4.61 -2.30
C LYS A 113 21.45 4.15 -0.90
N ASP A 114 22.44 4.08 -0.01
CA ASP A 114 22.27 3.66 1.38
C ASP A 114 21.38 4.66 2.13
N SER A 115 21.56 5.97 1.92
CA SER A 115 20.70 7.01 2.51
C SER A 115 19.24 6.89 2.07
N ILE A 116 18.95 6.61 0.79
CA ILE A 116 17.57 6.38 0.33
C ILE A 116 16.98 5.16 1.06
N LEU A 117 17.74 4.06 1.14
CA LEU A 117 17.26 2.83 1.77
C LEU A 117 17.03 2.97 3.27
N VAL A 118 17.92 3.67 3.98
CA VAL A 118 17.73 4.01 5.39
C VAL A 118 16.49 4.89 5.55
N GLY A 119 16.30 5.88 4.69
CA GLY A 119 15.10 6.74 4.68
C GLY A 119 13.81 5.93 4.48
N LEU A 120 13.78 5.02 3.51
CA LEU A 120 12.65 4.12 3.29
C LEU A 120 12.41 3.19 4.47
N ALA A 121 13.46 2.62 5.07
CA ALA A 121 13.33 1.79 6.26
C ALA A 121 12.71 2.57 7.43
N ILE A 122 13.13 3.82 7.65
CA ILE A 122 12.52 4.68 8.68
C ILE A 122 11.03 4.92 8.36
N ILE A 123 10.68 5.23 7.11
CA ILE A 123 9.29 5.48 6.69
C ILE A 123 8.42 4.21 6.82
N PHE A 124 8.97 3.04 6.52
CA PHE A 124 8.22 1.78 6.52
C PHE A 124 8.08 1.16 7.92
N PHE A 125 9.06 1.38 8.81
CA PHE A 125 9.08 0.69 10.10
C PHE A 125 8.81 1.63 11.28
N LEU A 126 9.37 2.85 11.28
CA LEU A 126 9.31 3.74 12.45
C LEU A 126 8.27 4.85 12.32
N ALA A 127 8.22 5.52 11.18
CA ALA A 127 7.34 6.68 10.95
C ALA A 127 5.84 6.42 11.19
N PRO A 128 5.27 5.23 10.89
CA PRO A 128 3.84 5.01 11.06
C PRO A 128 3.40 5.09 12.52
N ASN A 129 4.25 4.70 13.48
CA ASN A 129 3.93 4.66 14.90
C ASN A 129 2.55 4.00 15.17
N THR A 130 1.55 4.74 15.63
CA THR A 130 0.17 4.25 15.88
C THR A 130 -0.62 3.97 14.60
N ALA A 131 -0.18 4.51 13.46
CA ALA A 131 -0.72 4.26 12.13
C ALA A 131 -0.10 3.03 11.44
N PHE A 132 0.68 2.21 12.15
CA PHE A 132 1.22 0.98 11.61
C PHE A 132 0.09 0.05 11.16
N SER A 133 0.19 -0.48 9.94
CA SER A 133 -0.85 -1.24 9.20
C SER A 133 -2.10 -0.45 8.78
N GLN A 134 -2.12 0.88 8.92
CA GLN A 134 -3.16 1.70 8.28
C GLN A 134 -3.02 1.68 6.76
N ARG A 135 -4.13 2.04 6.10
CA ARG A 135 -4.24 2.13 4.64
C ARG A 135 -3.12 2.96 4.02
N GLU A 136 -2.89 4.16 4.54
CA GLU A 136 -1.89 5.10 4.03
C GLU A 136 -0.47 4.53 4.15
N HIS A 137 -0.19 3.83 5.26
CA HIS A 137 1.07 3.14 5.44
C HIS A 137 1.25 2.01 4.42
N LEU A 138 0.25 1.15 4.23
CA LEU A 138 0.32 0.03 3.29
C LEU A 138 0.45 0.49 1.84
N ILE A 139 -0.27 1.55 1.45
CA ILE A 139 -0.12 2.24 0.16
C ILE A 139 1.34 2.66 -0.05
N LEU A 140 1.96 3.29 0.95
CA LEU A 140 3.37 3.69 0.86
C LEU A 140 4.31 2.48 0.69
N LEU A 141 4.09 1.38 1.43
CA LEU A 141 4.88 0.15 1.27
C LEU A 141 4.79 -0.37 -0.17
N PHE A 142 3.58 -0.44 -0.72
CA PHE A 142 3.33 -1.10 -2.01
C PHE A 142 3.65 -0.22 -3.23
N ILE A 143 3.46 1.10 -3.15
CA ILE A 143 3.71 2.01 -4.28
C ILE A 143 5.17 2.49 -4.36
N SER A 144 5.91 2.54 -3.23
CA SER A 144 7.30 3.03 -3.24
C SER A 144 8.23 2.34 -4.25
N PRO A 145 8.21 1.00 -4.41
CA PRO A 145 9.01 0.34 -5.46
C PRO A 145 8.66 0.84 -6.86
N TYR A 146 7.38 1.08 -7.14
CA TYR A 146 6.92 1.57 -8.44
C TYR A 146 7.42 2.98 -8.74
N LEU A 147 7.44 3.88 -7.75
CA LEU A 147 7.99 5.23 -7.93
C LEU A 147 9.49 5.20 -8.23
N LEU A 148 10.25 4.36 -7.52
CA LEU A 148 11.66 4.14 -7.82
C LEU A 148 11.86 3.51 -9.20
N TYR A 149 11.02 2.57 -9.57
CA TYR A 149 11.05 1.93 -10.89
C TYR A 149 10.77 2.94 -12.01
N ALA A 150 9.88 3.90 -11.79
CA ALA A 150 9.69 5.01 -12.73
C ALA A 150 10.98 5.84 -12.92
N THR A 151 11.78 6.03 -11.87
CA THR A 151 13.09 6.70 -12.01
C THR A 151 14.11 5.88 -12.83
N LEU A 152 14.09 4.55 -12.70
CA LEU A 152 14.87 3.63 -13.53
C LEU A 152 14.51 3.81 -15.02
N LEU A 153 13.21 3.78 -15.32
CA LEU A 153 12.68 3.96 -16.67
C LEU A 153 12.96 5.36 -17.23
N ALA A 154 12.81 6.41 -16.44
CA ALA A 154 13.08 7.79 -16.84
C ALA A 154 14.55 8.03 -17.25
N ARG A 155 15.46 7.17 -16.79
CA ARG A 155 16.88 7.14 -17.18
C ARG A 155 17.16 6.30 -18.42
N GLY A 156 16.13 5.76 -19.07
CA GLY A 156 16.25 4.94 -20.28
C GLY A 156 16.82 3.54 -20.02
N LYS A 157 16.86 3.08 -18.76
CA LYS A 157 17.30 1.73 -18.43
C LYS A 157 16.17 0.73 -18.71
N ALA A 158 16.53 -0.43 -19.24
CA ALA A 158 15.60 -1.51 -19.53
C ALA A 158 15.61 -2.54 -18.38
N PRO A 159 14.58 -2.58 -17.53
CA PRO A 159 14.51 -3.55 -16.44
C PRO A 159 14.24 -4.96 -16.96
N SER A 160 14.64 -5.96 -16.17
CA SER A 160 14.24 -7.35 -16.43
C SER A 160 12.72 -7.53 -16.36
N LYS A 161 12.17 -8.48 -17.15
CA LYS A 161 10.74 -8.81 -17.11
C LYS A 161 10.26 -9.19 -15.71
N GLN A 162 11.07 -9.94 -14.96
CA GLN A 162 10.75 -10.32 -13.58
C GLN A 162 10.59 -9.10 -12.68
N LEU A 163 11.49 -8.11 -12.80
CA LEU A 163 11.39 -6.89 -12.01
C LEU A 163 10.14 -6.08 -12.35
N ALA A 164 9.80 -5.99 -13.65
CA ALA A 164 8.58 -5.35 -14.11
C ALA A 164 7.32 -6.03 -13.54
N ILE A 165 7.27 -7.37 -13.55
CA ILE A 165 6.14 -8.15 -13.02
C ILE A 165 5.95 -7.89 -11.53
N ILE A 166 7.02 -8.10 -10.73
CA ILE A 166 6.94 -7.96 -9.27
C ILE A 166 6.58 -6.52 -8.90
N THR A 167 7.18 -5.53 -9.56
CA THR A 167 6.88 -4.11 -9.31
C THR A 167 5.43 -3.78 -9.69
N GLY A 168 4.94 -4.29 -10.82
CA GLY A 168 3.54 -4.13 -11.23
C GLY A 168 2.57 -4.73 -10.22
N CYS A 169 2.85 -5.92 -9.68
CA CYS A 169 2.03 -6.54 -8.63
C CYS A 169 1.98 -5.70 -7.35
N PHE A 170 3.15 -5.22 -6.87
CA PHE A 170 3.21 -4.33 -5.70
C PHE A 170 2.41 -3.05 -5.95
N ALA A 171 2.64 -2.38 -7.09
CA ALA A 171 1.92 -1.18 -7.48
C ALA A 171 0.40 -1.41 -7.51
N ALA A 172 -0.04 -2.51 -8.10
CA ALA A 172 -1.44 -2.87 -8.23
C ALA A 172 -2.12 -3.00 -6.86
N ILE A 173 -1.49 -3.70 -5.92
CA ILE A 173 -2.01 -3.85 -4.55
C ILE A 173 -2.12 -2.46 -3.90
N GLY A 174 -1.07 -1.65 -3.97
CA GLY A 174 -1.08 -0.30 -3.40
C GLY A 174 -2.18 0.60 -3.96
N PHE A 175 -2.37 0.62 -5.28
CA PHE A 175 -3.42 1.44 -5.91
C PHE A 175 -4.84 0.91 -5.67
N CYS A 176 -5.03 -0.41 -5.52
CA CYS A 176 -6.35 -0.95 -5.17
C CYS A 176 -6.71 -0.70 -3.71
N THR A 177 -5.73 -0.46 -2.84
CA THR A 177 -5.94 -0.14 -1.42
C THR A 177 -6.71 1.17 -1.25
N ASP A 178 -6.42 2.17 -2.08
CA ASP A 178 -7.22 3.39 -2.18
C ASP A 178 -7.17 3.94 -3.60
N LEU A 179 -8.32 3.90 -4.27
CA LEU A 179 -8.46 4.35 -5.65
C LEU A 179 -8.18 5.84 -5.82
N SER A 180 -8.24 6.65 -4.74
CA SER A 180 -7.83 8.06 -4.79
C SER A 180 -6.35 8.23 -5.11
N PHE A 181 -5.51 7.23 -4.84
CA PHE A 181 -4.08 7.26 -5.19
C PHE A 181 -3.80 6.92 -6.66
N LEU A 182 -4.80 6.57 -7.48
CA LEU A 182 -4.63 6.40 -8.93
C LEU A 182 -4.14 7.69 -9.60
N GLY A 183 -4.37 8.87 -9.00
CA GLY A 183 -3.77 10.12 -9.47
C GLY A 183 -2.23 10.05 -9.51
N VAL A 184 -1.60 9.39 -8.54
CA VAL A 184 -0.13 9.20 -8.51
C VAL A 184 0.31 8.30 -9.66
N PHE A 185 -0.43 7.23 -9.94
CA PHE A 185 -0.18 6.35 -11.09
C PHE A 185 -0.23 7.13 -12.41
N LEU A 186 -1.32 7.87 -12.63
CA LEU A 186 -1.53 8.65 -13.86
C LEU A 186 -0.45 9.72 -14.04
N LEU A 187 -0.12 10.48 -12.99
CA LEU A 187 0.92 11.50 -13.05
C LEU A 187 2.30 10.89 -13.36
N THR A 188 2.61 9.72 -12.81
CA THR A 188 3.86 9.01 -13.07
C THR A 188 3.95 8.56 -14.53
N GLU A 189 2.87 7.99 -15.09
CA GLU A 189 2.83 7.56 -16.48
C GLU A 189 2.86 8.74 -17.46
N ILE A 190 2.14 9.83 -17.15
CA ILE A 190 2.20 11.08 -17.91
C ILE A 190 3.63 11.63 -17.93
N PHE A 191 4.29 11.67 -16.78
CA PHE A 191 5.69 12.09 -16.69
C PHE A 191 6.61 11.24 -17.59
N LEU A 192 6.45 9.90 -17.57
CA LEU A 192 7.25 9.01 -18.42
C LEU A 192 6.97 9.21 -19.92
N MET A 193 5.71 9.41 -20.30
CA MET A 193 5.33 9.73 -21.69
C MET A 193 5.97 11.03 -22.16
N ILE A 194 5.96 12.08 -21.33
CA ILE A 194 6.59 13.37 -21.63
C ILE A 194 8.10 13.20 -21.73
N LYS A 195 8.72 12.50 -20.77
CA LYS A 195 10.18 12.30 -20.71
C LYS A 195 10.71 11.59 -21.96
N HIS A 196 10.01 10.57 -22.43
CA HIS A 196 10.39 9.77 -23.60
C HIS A 196 9.76 10.23 -24.92
N ARG A 197 8.93 11.27 -24.88
CA ARG A 197 8.17 11.83 -26.02
C ARG A 197 7.39 10.78 -26.82
N ARG A 198 6.87 9.75 -26.14
CA ARG A 198 6.20 8.60 -26.77
C ARG A 198 5.08 8.10 -25.88
N TRP A 199 3.84 8.13 -26.37
CA TRP A 199 2.67 7.62 -25.62
C TRP A 199 2.71 6.10 -25.40
N LYS A 200 3.31 5.36 -26.35
CA LYS A 200 3.50 3.90 -26.24
C LYS A 200 4.38 3.49 -25.04
N THR A 201 5.04 4.44 -24.38
CA THR A 201 5.79 4.20 -23.14
C THR A 201 4.91 3.64 -22.03
N CYS A 202 3.58 3.85 -22.06
CA CYS A 202 2.66 3.25 -21.09
C CYS A 202 2.32 1.78 -21.39
N LEU A 203 2.64 1.26 -22.57
CA LEU A 203 2.37 -0.14 -22.92
C LEU A 203 3.49 -1.03 -22.38
N ARG A 204 3.53 -1.20 -21.06
CA ARG A 204 4.54 -2.00 -20.35
C ARG A 204 3.89 -3.12 -19.53
N ILE A 205 4.69 -4.11 -19.18
CA ILE A 205 4.26 -5.25 -18.37
C ILE A 205 3.76 -4.78 -17.00
N ASP A 206 4.48 -3.86 -16.36
CA ASP A 206 4.09 -3.28 -15.06
C ASP A 206 2.73 -2.59 -15.13
N THR A 207 2.55 -1.66 -16.07
CA THR A 207 1.28 -0.94 -16.31
C THR A 207 0.15 -1.93 -16.65
N GLY A 208 0.42 -2.93 -17.49
CA GLY A 208 -0.56 -3.95 -17.85
C GLY A 208 -1.03 -4.76 -16.65
N ILE A 209 -0.13 -5.12 -15.72
CA ILE A 209 -0.48 -5.82 -14.48
C ILE A 209 -1.35 -4.93 -13.59
N VAL A 210 -0.97 -3.66 -13.39
CA VAL A 210 -1.76 -2.72 -12.60
C VAL A 210 -3.20 -2.62 -13.12
N LEU A 211 -3.35 -2.40 -14.43
CA LEU A 211 -4.67 -2.29 -15.06
C LEU A 211 -5.45 -3.60 -14.97
N THR A 212 -4.79 -4.75 -15.17
CA THR A 212 -5.45 -6.06 -15.09
C THR A 212 -5.95 -6.37 -13.68
N VAL A 213 -5.12 -6.12 -12.66
CA VAL A 213 -5.49 -6.35 -11.26
C VAL A 213 -6.56 -5.35 -10.82
N LEU A 214 -6.49 -4.09 -11.25
CA LEU A 214 -7.53 -3.10 -10.98
C LEU A 214 -8.87 -3.52 -11.59
N ALA A 215 -8.86 -3.99 -12.84
CA ALA A 215 -10.06 -4.52 -13.49
C ALA A 215 -10.61 -5.75 -12.74
N ALA A 216 -9.73 -6.70 -12.37
CA ALA A 216 -10.11 -7.88 -11.59
C ALA A 216 -10.69 -7.50 -10.23
N TYR A 217 -10.10 -6.51 -9.55
CA TYR A 217 -10.63 -5.98 -8.31
C TYR A 217 -12.03 -5.39 -8.51
N ILE A 218 -12.21 -4.49 -9.47
CA ILE A 218 -13.52 -3.90 -9.78
C ILE A 218 -14.54 -5.00 -10.06
N SER A 219 -14.21 -6.00 -10.88
CA SER A 219 -15.07 -7.16 -11.15
C SER A 219 -15.39 -7.96 -9.89
N SER A 220 -14.42 -8.17 -9.00
CA SER A 220 -14.64 -8.88 -7.74
C SER A 220 -15.69 -8.20 -6.86
N ILE A 221 -15.80 -6.87 -6.92
CA ILE A 221 -16.78 -6.13 -6.14
C ILE A 221 -18.21 -6.52 -6.56
N PHE A 222 -18.45 -6.64 -7.87
CA PHE A 222 -19.75 -7.02 -8.41
C PHE A 222 -20.08 -8.50 -8.17
N ILE A 223 -19.08 -9.38 -8.19
CA ILE A 223 -19.29 -10.84 -8.12
C ILE A 223 -19.37 -11.32 -6.67
N TRP A 224 -18.45 -10.88 -5.80
CA TRP A 224 -18.29 -11.43 -4.44
C TRP A 224 -18.85 -10.52 -3.35
N THR A 225 -18.96 -9.22 -3.60
CA THR A 225 -19.48 -8.25 -2.61
C THR A 225 -20.58 -7.36 -3.19
N PRO A 226 -21.62 -7.91 -3.84
CA PRO A 226 -22.66 -7.10 -4.50
C PRO A 226 -23.38 -6.17 -3.52
N ASN A 227 -23.51 -6.56 -2.25
CA ASN A 227 -24.10 -5.75 -1.18
C ASN A 227 -23.36 -4.41 -0.99
N TYR A 228 -22.06 -4.36 -1.24
CA TYR A 228 -21.31 -3.11 -1.16
C TYR A 228 -21.82 -2.09 -2.20
N ILE A 229 -22.04 -2.52 -3.45
CA ILE A 229 -22.49 -1.64 -4.54
C ILE A 229 -23.97 -1.30 -4.41
N HIS A 230 -24.82 -2.24 -4.03
CA HIS A 230 -26.27 -2.03 -4.05
C HIS A 230 -26.83 -1.42 -2.77
N ILE A 231 -26.12 -1.54 -1.64
CA ILE A 231 -26.65 -1.11 -0.33
C ILE A 231 -25.70 -0.10 0.32
N ILE A 232 -24.45 -0.48 0.53
CA ILE A 232 -23.49 0.35 1.27
C ILE A 232 -23.11 1.62 0.51
N PHE A 233 -22.73 1.50 -0.76
CA PHE A 233 -22.27 2.64 -1.55
C PHE A 233 -23.37 3.71 -1.74
N PRO A 234 -24.63 3.37 -2.09
CA PRO A 234 -25.72 4.35 -2.12
C PRO A 234 -25.99 4.98 -0.75
N LEU A 235 -25.93 4.20 0.33
CA LEU A 235 -26.08 4.71 1.70
C LEU A 235 -24.98 5.73 2.02
N VAL A 236 -23.72 5.38 1.76
CA VAL A 236 -22.54 6.24 1.94
C VAL A 236 -22.71 7.56 1.16
N ILE A 237 -23.02 7.48 -0.15
CA ILE A 237 -23.23 8.67 -0.97
C ILE A 237 -24.38 9.53 -0.43
N SER A 238 -25.50 8.93 -0.01
CA SER A 238 -26.64 9.66 0.55
C SER A 238 -26.32 10.39 1.85
N LEU A 239 -25.41 9.85 2.67
CA LEU A 239 -24.97 10.47 3.91
C LEU A 239 -23.98 11.60 3.60
N PHE A 240 -22.95 11.34 2.80
CA PHE A 240 -21.89 12.31 2.53
C PHE A 240 -22.38 13.50 1.69
N THR A 241 -23.18 13.28 0.65
CA THR A 241 -23.70 14.39 -0.18
C THR A 241 -24.51 15.38 0.65
N LYS A 242 -25.31 14.92 1.61
CA LYS A 242 -26.06 15.79 2.53
C LYS A 242 -25.15 16.63 3.43
N THR A 243 -23.98 16.13 3.79
CA THR A 243 -23.01 16.83 4.66
C THR A 243 -22.12 17.82 3.91
N PHE A 244 -21.87 17.61 2.61
CA PHE A 244 -20.95 18.43 1.81
C PHE A 244 -21.59 19.65 1.12
N HIS A 245 -22.86 19.96 1.37
CA HIS A 245 -23.59 20.94 0.56
C HIS A 245 -23.25 22.43 0.78
N ASP A 246 -22.41 22.83 1.74
CA ASP A 246 -21.95 24.24 1.80
C ASP A 246 -20.73 24.48 2.73
N PRO A 247 -19.54 23.86 2.52
CA PRO A 247 -18.43 23.94 3.47
C PRO A 247 -17.94 25.39 3.70
N LEU A 248 -17.84 26.20 2.64
CA LEU A 248 -17.39 27.59 2.77
C LEU A 248 -18.44 28.48 3.45
N LYS A 249 -19.73 28.33 3.12
CA LYS A 249 -20.77 29.11 3.78
C LYS A 249 -20.95 28.70 5.25
N ILE A 250 -20.89 27.42 5.57
CA ILE A 250 -21.00 26.92 6.95
C ILE A 250 -19.82 27.40 7.80
N ILE A 251 -18.59 27.39 7.23
CA ILE A 251 -17.38 27.90 7.90
C ILE A 251 -17.45 29.43 8.10
N LEU A 252 -17.97 30.17 7.12
CA LEU A 252 -18.01 31.63 7.15
C LEU A 252 -19.20 32.21 7.93
N LEU A 253 -20.31 31.46 8.05
CA LEU A 253 -21.56 31.97 8.62
C LEU A 253 -21.90 31.45 10.02
N ASN A 254 -21.01 30.70 10.69
CA ASN A 254 -21.10 30.36 12.11
C ASN A 254 -22.55 30.12 12.58
N TYR A 255 -23.15 28.99 12.21
CA TYR A 255 -24.47 28.64 12.72
C TYR A 255 -24.37 28.40 14.24
N THR A 256 -24.82 29.39 15.03
CA THR A 256 -25.30 29.20 16.41
C THR A 256 -26.60 28.42 16.41
#